data_AF-A0A6G9XP99-F1
#
_entry.id   AF-A0A6G9XP99-F1
#
_cell.length_a   1.000
_cell.length_b   1.000
_cell.length_c   1.000
_cell.angle_alpha   90.00
_cell.angle_beta   90.00
_cell.angle_gamma   90.00
#
_symmetry.space_group_name_H-M   'P 1'
#
loop_
_entity.id
_entity.type
_entity.pdbx_description
1 polymer ?
#
loop_
_entity_poly.entity_id
_entity_poly.type
_entity_poly.pdbx_seq_one_letter_code
_entity_poly.pdbx_strand_id
1 'polypeptide(L)'
;MSEPLGDPPRVRPALSPRETQVLLVWLHRDSKAATARTLSLSVATVTTHLARIRAKYAAAARPAPTKAALFARAIQDNLVTLDDW
;
A
#
# COMPACT_ATOMS: atom_id res chain seq x y z
N MET A 1 -23.03 -0.02 -32.08
CA MET A 1 -22.48 1.07 -31.28
C MET A 1 -22.15 0.46 -29.92
N SER A 2 -20.95 -0.10 -29.77
CA SER A 2 -20.53 -0.76 -28.54
C SER A 2 -20.08 0.32 -27.56
N GLU A 3 -20.82 0.51 -26.46
CA GLU A 3 -20.35 1.34 -25.35
C GLU A 3 -18.99 0.80 -24.87
N PRO A 4 -17.98 1.66 -24.66
CA PRO A 4 -16.84 1.25 -23.87
C PRO A 4 -17.35 1.06 -22.46
N LEU A 5 -17.34 -0.17 -21.96
CA LEU A 5 -17.48 -0.44 -20.53
C LEU A 5 -16.24 0.15 -19.87
N GLY A 6 -16.26 1.47 -19.64
CA GLY A 6 -15.22 2.18 -18.95
C GLY A 6 -15.15 1.58 -17.56
N ASP A 7 -14.00 0.97 -17.24
CA ASP A 7 -13.68 0.57 -15.86
C ASP A 7 -14.09 1.73 -14.94
N PRO A 8 -14.89 1.49 -13.89
CA PRO A 8 -15.27 2.56 -12.98
C PRO A 8 -13.99 3.28 -12.51
N PRO A 9 -14.03 4.61 -12.36
CA PRO A 9 -12.83 5.39 -12.05
C PRO A 9 -12.16 4.78 -10.82
N ARG A 10 -10.96 4.22 -11.02
CA ARG A 10 -10.19 3.57 -9.95
C ARG A 10 -9.76 4.64 -8.97
N VAL A 11 -10.54 4.83 -7.91
CA VAL A 11 -10.22 5.81 -6.88
C VAL A 11 -8.96 5.33 -6.16
N ARG A 12 -7.89 6.12 -6.27
CA ARG A 12 -6.66 5.90 -5.51
C ARG A 12 -6.90 6.35 -4.06
N PRO A 13 -6.60 5.52 -3.05
CA PRO A 13 -6.73 5.96 -1.67
C PRO A 13 -5.73 7.09 -1.36
N ALA A 14 -6.19 8.10 -0.62
CA ALA A 14 -5.31 9.14 -0.10
C ALA A 14 -4.51 8.60 1.11
N LEU A 15 -3.32 8.06 0.84
CA LEU A 15 -2.36 7.73 1.89
C LEU A 15 -1.65 9.00 2.35
N SER A 16 -1.51 9.17 3.65
CA SER A 16 -0.66 10.23 4.22
C SER A 16 0.81 9.98 3.85
N PRO A 17 1.68 11.00 3.94
CA PRO A 17 3.11 10.82 3.71
C PRO A 17 3.72 9.72 4.60
N ARG A 18 3.32 9.66 5.88
CA ARG A 18 3.81 8.62 6.80
C ARG A 18 3.31 7.23 6.45
N GLU A 19 2.06 7.08 6.04
CA GLU A 19 1.53 5.79 5.58
C GLU A 19 2.23 5.32 4.31
N THR A 20 2.47 6.22 3.36
CA THR A 20 3.22 5.92 2.14
C THR A 20 4.64 5.47 2.50
N GLN A 21 5.34 6.20 3.36
CA GLN A 21 6.68 5.82 3.81
C GLN A 21 6.69 4.45 4.50
N VAL A 22 5.73 4.17 5.38
CA VAL A 22 5.60 2.86 6.04
C VAL A 22 5.34 1.75 5.03
N LEU A 23 4.46 1.99 4.05
CA LEU A 23 4.19 1.04 2.98
C LEU A 23 5.45 0.72 2.18
N LEU A 24 6.16 1.74 1.70
CA LEU A 24 7.37 1.58 0.88
C LEU A 24 8.46 0.81 1.62
N VAL A 25 8.76 1.18 2.87
CA VAL A 25 9.76 0.45 3.66
C VAL A 25 9.29 -0.97 3.99
N TRP A 26 8.01 -1.17 4.30
CA TRP A 26 7.47 -2.51 4.54
C TRP A 26 7.64 -3.43 3.32
N LEU A 27 7.40 -2.90 2.11
CA LEU A 27 7.60 -3.67 0.89
C LEU A 27 9.06 -4.17 0.80
N HIS A 28 10.05 -3.35 1.16
CA HIS A 28 11.49 -3.64 1.06
C HIS A 28 12.08 -4.49 2.20
N ARG A 29 11.24 -4.95 3.14
CA ARG A 29 11.71 -5.65 4.35
C ARG A 29 10.93 -6.94 4.58
N ASP A 30 11.62 -7.99 4.99
CA ASP A 30 10.98 -9.31 5.18
C ASP A 30 10.13 -9.39 6.46
N SER A 31 10.31 -8.45 7.40
CA SER A 31 9.60 -8.46 8.68
C SER A 31 9.15 -7.07 9.16
N LYS A 32 8.06 -7.06 9.93
CA LYS A 32 7.57 -5.83 10.58
C LYS A 32 8.61 -5.27 11.55
N ALA A 33 9.43 -6.13 12.17
CA ALA A 33 10.53 -5.74 13.03
C ALA A 33 11.63 -4.99 12.25
N ALA A 34 12.03 -5.47 11.08
CA ALA A 34 13.01 -4.78 10.24
C ALA A 34 12.49 -3.42 9.72
N THR A 35 11.20 -3.36 9.38
CA THR A 35 10.51 -2.11 9.02
C THR A 35 10.50 -1.11 10.17
N ALA A 36 10.14 -1.58 11.36
CA ALA A 36 10.08 -0.79 12.58
C ALA A 36 11.46 -0.19 12.92
N ARG A 37 12.52 -1.00 12.85
CA ARG A 37 13.91 -0.55 13.03
C ARG A 37 14.30 0.51 12.00
N THR A 38 13.98 0.31 10.73
CA THR A 38 14.32 1.25 9.64
C THR A 38 13.63 2.61 9.83
N LEU A 39 12.42 2.64 10.39
CA LEU A 39 11.62 3.85 10.58
C LEU A 39 11.67 4.44 11.99
N SER A 40 12.50 3.87 12.88
CA SER A 40 12.55 4.19 14.32
C SER A 40 11.15 4.15 14.97
N LEU A 41 10.37 3.11 14.64
CA LEU A 41 9.02 2.86 15.16
C LEU A 41 8.99 1.61 16.04
N SER A 42 7.88 1.43 16.77
CA SER A 42 7.55 0.12 17.34
C SER A 42 6.89 -0.79 16.28
N VAL A 43 6.98 -2.12 16.48
CA VAL A 43 6.29 -3.11 15.64
C VAL A 43 4.77 -2.94 15.70
N ALA A 44 4.23 -2.55 16.86
CA ALA A 44 2.82 -2.23 17.02
C ALA A 44 2.41 -1.05 16.13
N THR A 45 3.20 0.02 16.11
CA THR A 45 2.95 1.19 15.26
C THR A 45 2.97 0.85 13.77
N VAL A 46 3.95 0.04 13.32
CA VAL A 46 3.97 -0.46 11.94
C VAL A 46 2.70 -1.26 11.63
N THR A 47 2.27 -2.14 12.54
CA THR A 47 1.06 -2.95 12.37
C THR A 47 -0.19 -2.07 12.25
N THR A 48 -0.33 -1.04 13.10
CA THR A 48 -1.42 -0.07 13.03
C THR A 48 -1.42 0.69 11.71
N HIS A 49 -0.26 1.17 11.23
CA HIS A 49 -0.17 1.82 9.93
C HIS A 49 -0.59 0.89 8.79
N LEU A 50 -0.12 -0.36 8.79
CA LEU A 50 -0.51 -1.34 7.76
C LEU A 50 -2.01 -1.66 7.82
N ALA A 51 -2.62 -1.71 8.99
CA ALA A 51 -4.07 -1.88 9.13
C ALA A 51 -4.83 -0.69 8.53
N ARG A 52 -4.39 0.55 8.81
CA ARG A 52 -5.00 1.78 8.25
C ARG A 52 -4.86 1.85 6.74
N ILE A 53 -3.67 1.54 6.20
CA ILE A 53 -3.43 1.50 4.75
C ILE A 53 -4.38 0.50 4.08
N ARG A 54 -4.51 -0.71 4.63
CA ARG A 54 -5.45 -1.72 4.12
C ARG A 54 -6.90 -1.26 4.17
N ALA A 55 -7.31 -0.61 5.26
CA ALA A 55 -8.65 -0.06 5.39
C ALA A 55 -8.93 1.01 4.33
N LYS A 56 -7.96 1.90 4.04
CA LYS A 56 -8.08 2.91 2.97
C LYS A 56 -8.21 2.26 1.59
N TYR A 57 -7.41 1.24 1.30
CA TYR A 57 -7.53 0.47 0.07
C TYR A 57 -8.88 -0.25 -0.06
N ALA A 58 -9.38 -0.85 1.02
CA ALA A 58 -10.69 -1.48 1.06
C ALA A 58 -11.83 -0.46 0.85
N ALA A 59 -11.77 0.71 1.49
CA ALA A 59 -12.73 1.80 1.31
C ALA A 59 -12.75 2.33 -0.13
N ALA A 60 -11.63 2.25 -0.85
CA ALA A 60 -11.54 2.56 -2.27
C ALA A 60 -11.93 1.40 -3.19
N ALA A 61 -12.65 0.39 -2.69
CA ALA A 61 -13.03 -0.84 -3.42
C ALA A 61 -11.85 -1.61 -4.04
N ARG A 62 -10.65 -1.47 -3.47
CA ARG A 62 -9.40 -2.06 -3.96
C ARG A 62 -8.65 -2.79 -2.85
N PRO A 63 -9.24 -3.82 -2.21
CA PRO A 63 -8.65 -4.47 -1.04
C PRO A 63 -7.25 -5.04 -1.32
N ALA A 64 -6.40 -5.00 -0.29
CA ALA A 64 -5.01 -5.47 -0.34
C ALA A 64 -4.62 -6.20 0.96
N PRO A 65 -5.13 -7.42 1.21
CA PRO A 65 -4.95 -8.11 2.49
C PRO A 65 -3.50 -8.57 2.73
N THR A 66 -2.76 -8.90 1.67
CA THR A 66 -1.39 -9.45 1.76
C THR A 66 -0.33 -8.40 1.42
N LYS A 67 0.93 -8.68 1.76
CA LYS A 67 2.08 -7.84 1.35
C LYS A 67 2.18 -7.76 -0.18
N ALA A 68 2.00 -8.89 -0.87
CA ALA A 68 1.99 -8.95 -2.32
C ALA A 68 0.83 -8.15 -2.94
N ALA A 69 -0.37 -8.20 -2.35
CA ALA A 69 -1.49 -7.39 -2.82
C ALA A 69 -1.21 -5.88 -2.62
N LEU A 70 -0.60 -5.49 -1.50
CA LEU A 70 -0.16 -4.11 -1.28
C LEU A 70 0.91 -3.68 -2.30
N PHE A 71 1.83 -4.57 -2.67
CA PHE A 71 2.83 -4.31 -3.71
C PHE A 71 2.17 -4.05 -5.06
N ALA A 72 1.25 -4.92 -5.48
CA ALA A 72 0.50 -4.74 -6.72
C ALA A 72 -0.28 -3.42 -6.74
N ARG A 73 -0.88 -3.02 -5.60
CA ARG A 73 -1.55 -1.72 -5.49
C ARG A 73 -0.57 -0.56 -5.56
N ALA A 74 0.60 -0.67 -4.95
CA ALA A 74 1.63 0.36 -5.02
C ALA A 74 2.11 0.60 -6.46
N ILE A 75 2.30 -0.46 -7.26
CA ILE A 75 2.60 -0.35 -8.70
C ILE A 75 1.45 0.34 -9.45
N GLN A 76 0.22 -0.14 -9.27
CA GLN A 76 -0.97 0.44 -9.93
C GLN A 76 -1.18 1.93 -9.58
N ASP A 77 -0.73 2.34 -8.40
CA ASP A 77 -0.85 3.70 -7.89
C ASP A 77 0.39 4.56 -8.19
N ASN A 78 1.36 4.04 -8.95
CA ASN A 78 2.65 4.66 -9.26
C ASN A 78 3.42 5.13 -8.01
N LEU A 79 3.32 4.37 -6.92
CA LEU A 79 4.09 4.58 -5.69
C LEU A 79 5.49 3.93 -5.76
N VAL A 80 5.62 2.88 -6.56
CA VAL A 80 6.87 2.16 -6.88
C VAL A 80 6.82 1.70 -8.32
N THR A 81 7.98 1.45 -8.90
CA THR A 81 8.12 0.76 -10.18
C THR A 81 8.69 -0.64 -9.97
N LEU A 82 8.65 -1.49 -10.99
CA LEU A 82 9.29 -2.82 -10.91
C LEU A 82 10.82 -2.73 -10.93
N ASP A 83 11.39 -1.65 -11.45
CA ASP A 83 12.85 -1.44 -11.53
C ASP A 83 13.47 -1.18 -10.14
N ASP A 84 12.65 -0.80 -9.16
CA ASP A 84 13.07 -0.57 -7.77
C ASP A 84 13.33 -1.88 -6.97
N TRP A 85 13.17 -3.08 -7.57
CA TRP A 85 13.08 -4.37 -6.84
C TRP A 85 14.01 -5.49 -7.35
#